data_AF-A0A7Z9GHK8-F1
#
_entry.id   AF-A0A7Z9GHK8-F1
#
_cell.length_a   1.000
_cell.length_b   1.000
_cell.length_c   1.000
_cell.angle_alpha   90.00
_cell.angle_beta   90.00
_cell.angle_gamma   90.00
#
_symmetry.space_group_name_H-M   'P 1'
#
loop_
_entity.id
_entity.type
_entity.pdbx_description
1 polymer ?
#
loop_
_entity_poly.entity_id
_entity_poly.type
_entity_poly.pdbx_seq_one_letter_code
_entity_poly.pdbx_strand_id
1 'polypeptide(L)'
;MPIINALCMAFFAVLFLQSGIDKMIDWKGNLNWLKGHFEKSFLANVVPALFGIITFTELLAGVASAVGIVEVLFYASNVIASFALLFCLFNILVLFTGQRIAKDYEGAAVLVNYFLLGIVSLVLLG
;
A
#
# COMPACT_ATOMS: atom_id res chain seq x y z
N MET A 1 16.51 13.64 6.54
CA MET A 1 17.32 13.25 5.36
C MET A 1 16.45 13.26 4.10
N PRO A 2 16.29 14.42 3.43
CA PRO A 2 15.27 14.58 2.38
C PRO A 2 15.36 13.57 1.24
N ILE A 3 16.57 13.30 0.77
CA ILE A 3 16.82 12.37 -0.34
C ILE A 3 16.44 10.93 0.02
N ILE A 4 16.77 10.47 1.24
CA ILE A 4 16.43 9.11 1.70
C ILE A 4 14.90 8.96 1.77
N ASN A 5 14.21 9.93 2.36
CA ASN A 5 12.75 9.90 2.44
C ASN A 5 12.11 9.95 1.05
N ALA A 6 12.62 10.79 0.14
CA ALA A 6 12.15 10.82 -1.24
C ALA A 6 12.30 9.45 -1.94
N LEU A 7 13.39 8.72 -1.73
CA LEU A 7 13.58 7.37 -2.28
C LEU A 7 12.61 6.36 -1.67
N CYS A 8 12.40 6.38 -0.35
CA CYS A 8 11.40 5.54 0.31
C CYS A 8 9.98 5.83 -0.19
N MET A 9 9.65 7.10 -0.38
CA MET A 9 8.34 7.51 -0.90
C MET A 9 8.18 7.17 -2.39
N ALA A 10 9.25 7.25 -3.19
CA ALA A 10 9.24 6.75 -4.56
C ALA A 10 8.97 5.24 -4.60
N PHE A 11 9.55 4.47 -3.67
CA PHE A 11 9.24 3.05 -3.53
C PHE A 11 7.75 2.81 -3.27
N PHE A 12 7.14 3.54 -2.32
CA PHE A 12 5.70 3.40 -2.04
C PHE A 12 4.82 3.90 -3.19
N ALA A 13 5.21 4.97 -3.88
CA ALA A 13 4.53 5.45 -5.07
C ALA A 13 4.50 4.36 -6.14
N VAL A 14 5.65 3.75 -6.46
CA VAL A 14 5.72 2.64 -7.44
C VAL A 14 4.90 1.45 -6.97
N LEU A 15 5.08 0.99 -5.73
CA LEU A 15 4.37 -0.16 -5.17
C LEU A 15 2.85 0.00 -5.32
N PHE A 16 2.30 1.14 -4.87
CA PHE A 16 0.86 1.33 -4.81
C PHE A 16 0.24 1.81 -6.11
N LEU A 17 0.91 2.67 -6.88
CA LEU A 17 0.39 3.06 -8.21
C LEU A 17 0.41 1.87 -9.15
N GLN A 18 1.49 1.09 -9.18
CA GLN A 18 1.53 -0.10 -10.04
C GLN A 18 0.49 -1.12 -9.61
N SER A 19 0.39 -1.43 -8.31
CA SER A 19 -0.62 -2.35 -7.76
C SER A 19 -2.05 -1.91 -8.05
N GLY A 20 -2.36 -0.61 -7.93
CA GLY A 20 -3.69 -0.07 -8.19
C GLY A 20 -4.04 0.01 -9.67
N ILE A 21 -3.10 0.46 -10.52
CA ILE A 21 -3.30 0.56 -11.97
C ILE A 21 -3.48 -0.84 -12.58
N ASP A 22 -2.70 -1.82 -12.15
CA ASP A 22 -2.84 -3.21 -12.60
C ASP A 22 -4.26 -3.75 -12.33
N LYS A 23 -4.78 -3.52 -11.11
CA LYS A 23 -6.17 -3.89 -10.76
C LYS A 23 -7.21 -3.18 -11.60
N MET A 24 -6.98 -1.94 -12.01
CA MET A 24 -7.90 -1.23 -12.91
C MET A 24 -7.88 -1.79 -14.33
N ILE A 25 -6.70 -2.17 -14.84
CA ILE A 25 -6.53 -2.68 -16.20
C ILE A 25 -7.02 -4.13 -16.30
N ASP A 26 -6.56 -5.01 -15.41
CA ASP A 26 -7.00 -6.40 -15.32
C ASP A 26 -7.91 -6.63 -14.10
N TRP A 27 -9.05 -5.94 -14.11
CA TRP A 27 -10.03 -6.04 -13.03
C TRP A 27 -10.56 -7.45 -12.83
N LYS A 28 -10.90 -8.14 -13.93
CA LYS A 28 -11.54 -9.47 -13.87
C LYS A 28 -10.53 -10.54 -13.45
N GLY A 29 -9.30 -10.51 -13.97
CA GLY A 29 -8.27 -11.48 -13.60
C GLY A 29 -7.92 -11.38 -12.12
N ASN A 30 -7.59 -10.16 -11.65
CA ASN A 30 -7.29 -9.90 -10.25
C ASN A 30 -8.45 -10.27 -9.31
N LEU A 31 -9.69 -9.87 -9.65
CA LEU A 31 -10.85 -10.20 -8.82
C LEU A 31 -11.11 -11.72 -8.75
N ASN A 32 -10.94 -12.44 -9.86
CA ASN A 32 -11.12 -13.89 -9.89
C ASN A 32 -10.05 -14.61 -9.07
N TRP A 33 -8.78 -14.17 -9.16
CA TRP A 33 -7.70 -14.69 -8.33
C TRP A 33 -8.00 -14.49 -6.84
N LEU A 34 -8.40 -13.28 -6.44
CA LEU A 34 -8.75 -12.98 -5.05
C LEU A 34 -9.94 -13.78 -4.53
N LYS A 35 -10.96 -14.02 -5.36
CA LYS A 35 -12.10 -14.86 -4.96
C LYS A 35 -11.64 -16.29 -4.61
N GLY A 36 -10.74 -16.86 -5.39
CA GLY A 36 -10.13 -18.16 -5.07
C GLY A 36 -9.26 -18.10 -3.81
N HIS A 37 -8.42 -17.06 -3.70
CA HIS A 37 -7.53 -16.87 -2.54
C HIS A 37 -8.28 -16.82 -1.20
N PHE A 38 -9.43 -16.16 -1.18
CA PHE A 38 -10.25 -15.97 0.01
C PHE A 38 -11.43 -16.96 0.12
N GLU A 39 -11.55 -17.95 -0.76
CA GLU A 39 -12.73 -18.83 -0.88
C GLU A 39 -13.07 -19.54 0.45
N LYS A 40 -12.04 -19.95 1.21
CA LYS A 40 -12.20 -20.67 2.49
C LYS A 40 -12.29 -19.74 3.71
N SER A 41 -12.38 -18.43 3.50
CA SER A 41 -12.40 -17.43 4.57
C SER A 41 -13.80 -16.84 4.75
N PHE A 42 -14.04 -16.21 5.91
CA PHE A 42 -15.28 -15.48 6.16
C PHE A 42 -15.44 -14.23 5.26
N LEU A 43 -14.37 -13.82 4.55
CA LEU A 43 -14.39 -12.68 3.63
C LEU A 43 -14.90 -13.05 2.22
N ALA A 44 -15.10 -14.33 1.91
CA ALA A 44 -15.39 -14.83 0.55
C ALA A 44 -16.52 -14.04 -0.15
N ASN A 45 -17.59 -13.71 0.58
CA ASN A 45 -18.75 -13.02 0.01
C ASN A 45 -18.57 -11.51 -0.16
N VAL A 46 -17.58 -10.91 0.49
CA VAL A 46 -17.30 -9.47 0.45
C VAL A 46 -16.05 -9.12 -0.34
N VAL A 47 -15.33 -10.12 -0.89
CA VAL A 47 -14.13 -9.93 -1.72
C VAL A 47 -14.31 -8.86 -2.81
N PRO A 48 -15.41 -8.81 -3.59
CA PRO A 48 -15.56 -7.79 -4.63
C PRO A 48 -15.59 -6.37 -4.09
N ALA A 49 -16.23 -6.15 -2.93
CA ALA A 49 -16.29 -4.84 -2.29
C ALA A 49 -14.92 -4.46 -1.74
N LEU A 50 -14.25 -5.38 -1.05
CA LEU A 50 -12.90 -5.17 -0.52
C LEU A 50 -11.89 -4.89 -1.64
N PHE A 51 -12.01 -5.57 -2.78
CA PHE A 51 -11.18 -5.35 -3.95
C PHE A 51 -11.31 -3.93 -4.50
N GLY A 52 -12.54 -3.41 -4.60
CA GLY A 52 -12.75 -2.03 -5.03
C GLY A 52 -12.19 -1.01 -4.04
N ILE A 53 -12.42 -1.23 -2.74
CA ILE A 53 -11.91 -0.36 -1.68
C ILE A 53 -10.38 -0.33 -1.69
N ILE A 54 -9.72 -1.50 -1.70
CA ILE A 54 -8.27 -1.57 -1.67
C ILE A 54 -7.65 -0.95 -2.93
N THR A 55 -8.22 -1.18 -4.11
CA THR A 55 -7.74 -0.57 -5.36
C THR A 55 -7.77 0.96 -5.25
N PHE A 56 -8.86 1.52 -4.74
CA PHE A 56 -8.99 2.96 -4.55
C PHE A 56 -8.00 3.51 -3.52
N THR A 57 -7.86 2.87 -2.36
CA THR A 57 -6.96 3.33 -1.31
C THR A 57 -5.49 3.17 -1.67
N GLU A 58 -5.12 2.14 -2.45
CA GLU A 58 -3.78 1.99 -3.02
C GLU A 58 -3.46 3.14 -3.99
N LEU A 59 -4.34 3.44 -4.94
CA LEU A 59 -4.12 4.56 -5.87
C LEU A 59 -3.93 5.89 -5.13
N LEU A 60 -4.77 6.16 -4.12
CA LEU A 60 -4.63 7.35 -3.29
C LEU A 60 -3.30 7.36 -2.53
N ALA A 61 -2.87 6.24 -1.96
CA ALA A 61 -1.59 6.13 -1.25
C ALA A 61 -0.40 6.34 -2.19
N GLY A 62 -0.48 5.80 -3.40
CA GLY A 62 0.53 5.98 -4.44
C GLY A 62 0.65 7.44 -4.88
N VAL A 63 -0.47 8.10 -5.15
CA VAL A 63 -0.51 9.54 -5.50
C VAL A 63 -0.02 10.39 -4.35
N ALA A 64 -0.49 10.15 -3.12
CA ALA A 64 -0.05 10.90 -1.94
C ALA A 64 1.46 10.74 -1.70
N SER A 65 2.02 9.56 -1.95
CA SER A 65 3.47 9.33 -1.89
C SER A 65 4.21 10.15 -2.94
N ALA A 66 3.72 10.19 -4.19
CA ALA A 66 4.31 11.02 -5.24
C ALA A 66 4.27 12.52 -4.91
N VAL A 67 3.16 13.02 -4.35
CA VAL A 67 3.04 14.41 -3.89
C VAL A 67 4.00 14.69 -2.72
N GLY A 68 4.13 13.75 -1.79
CA GLY A 68 5.01 13.93 -0.65
C GLY A 68 6.51 13.88 -1.01
N ILE A 69 6.91 13.25 -2.13
CA ILE A 69 8.26 13.41 -2.69
C ILE A 69 8.52 14.88 -3.02
N VAL A 70 7.54 15.55 -3.65
CA VAL A 70 7.64 16.97 -3.99
C VAL A 70 7.73 17.81 -2.71
N GLU A 71 6.93 17.50 -1.68
CA GLU A 71 6.99 18.19 -0.38
C GLU A 71 8.40 18.10 0.22
N VAL A 72 8.92 16.88 0.39
CA VAL A 72 10.19 16.64 1.09
C VAL A 72 11.40 17.23 0.35
N LEU A 73 11.37 17.30 -0.97
CA LEU A 73 12.51 17.80 -1.76
C LEU A 73 12.52 19.32 -1.92
N PHE A 74 11.35 19.96 -1.98
CA PHE A 74 11.25 21.37 -2.38
C PHE A 74 10.69 22.29 -1.28
N TYR A 75 10.15 21.73 -0.20
CA TYR A 75 9.53 22.49 0.87
C TYR A 75 10.14 22.15 2.23
N ALA A 76 10.16 23.11 3.15
CA ALA A 76 10.56 22.91 4.54
C ALA A 76 9.40 22.35 5.39
N SER A 77 8.71 21.33 4.88
CA SER A 77 7.54 20.71 5.50
C SER A 77 7.59 19.19 5.26
N ASN A 78 7.04 18.43 6.21
CA ASN A 78 6.92 16.97 6.14
C ASN A 78 5.49 16.50 6.39
N VAL A 79 4.50 17.40 6.37
CA VAL A 79 3.12 17.10 6.79
C VAL A 79 2.46 16.12 5.82
N ILE A 80 2.50 16.44 4.53
CA ILE A 80 1.90 15.59 3.49
C ILE A 80 2.63 14.24 3.44
N ALA A 81 3.96 14.25 3.50
CA ALA A 81 4.77 13.05 3.48
C ALA A 81 4.51 12.13 4.67
N SER A 82 4.34 12.68 5.86
CA SER A 82 3.99 11.91 7.06
C SER A 82 2.61 11.25 6.92
N PHE A 83 1.60 12.00 6.46
CA PHE A 83 0.27 11.43 6.24
C PHE A 83 0.26 10.38 5.11
N ALA A 84 1.01 10.61 4.03
CA ALA A 84 1.14 9.66 2.93
C ALA A 84 1.74 8.33 3.40
N LEU A 85 2.83 8.37 4.18
CA LEU A 85 3.47 7.17 4.74
C LEU A 85 2.56 6.45 5.74
N LEU A 86 1.89 7.18 6.63
CA LEU A 86 0.90 6.57 7.55
C LEU A 86 -0.21 5.86 6.76
N PHE A 87 -0.68 6.46 5.66
CA PHE A 87 -1.70 5.87 4.81
C PHE A 87 -1.19 4.66 4.02
N CYS A 88 0.07 4.68 3.59
CA CYS A 88 0.76 3.52 3.01
C CYS A 88 0.85 2.35 4.01
N LEU A 89 1.29 2.63 5.24
CA LEU A 89 1.38 1.64 6.31
C LEU A 89 0.01 1.07 6.67
N PHE A 90 -1.03 1.89 6.66
CA PHE A 90 -2.40 1.44 6.85
C PHE A 90 -2.86 0.47 5.75
N ASN A 91 -2.60 0.79 4.47
CA ASN A 91 -2.89 -0.13 3.37
C ASN A 91 -2.12 -1.46 3.51
N ILE A 92 -0.83 -1.41 3.87
CA ILE A 92 -0.03 -2.62 4.11
C ILE A 92 -0.61 -3.44 5.26
N LEU A 93 -1.06 -2.78 6.34
CA LEU A 93 -1.68 -3.47 7.47
C LEU A 93 -2.97 -4.18 7.05
N VAL A 94 -3.83 -3.53 6.25
CA VAL A 94 -5.04 -4.15 5.70
C VAL A 94 -4.70 -5.35 4.81
N LEU A 95 -3.73 -5.20 3.90
CA LEU A 95 -3.25 -6.30 3.05
C LEU A 95 -2.70 -7.46 3.88
N PHE A 96 -1.87 -7.16 4.88
CA PHE A 96 -1.30 -8.15 5.80
C PHE A 96 -2.40 -8.90 6.55
N THR A 97 -3.41 -8.19 7.07
CA THR A 97 -4.57 -8.81 7.70
C THR A 97 -5.29 -9.75 6.74
N GLY A 98 -5.51 -9.32 5.49
CA GLY A 98 -6.07 -10.17 4.43
C GLY A 98 -5.28 -11.47 4.26
N GLN A 99 -3.95 -11.39 4.12
CA GLN A 99 -3.09 -12.57 3.97
C GLN A 99 -3.19 -13.51 5.17
N ARG A 100 -3.23 -12.96 6.40
CA ARG A 100 -3.37 -13.77 7.63
C ARG A 100 -4.73 -14.47 7.70
N ILE A 101 -5.81 -13.84 7.24
CA ILE A 101 -7.16 -14.43 7.16
C ILE A 101 -7.20 -15.55 6.11
N ALA A 102 -6.55 -15.35 4.96
CA ALA A 102 -6.41 -16.36 3.91
C ALA A 102 -5.44 -17.50 4.28
N LYS A 103 -4.74 -17.40 5.42
CA LYS A 103 -3.65 -18.31 5.85
C LYS A 103 -2.47 -18.35 4.88
N ASP A 104 -2.27 -17.28 4.11
CA ASP A 104 -1.09 -17.08 3.28
C ASP A 104 0.02 -16.42 4.12
N TYR A 105 0.79 -17.26 4.80
CA TYR A 105 1.88 -16.79 5.68
C TYR A 105 3.08 -16.27 4.90
N GLU A 106 3.32 -16.80 3.70
CA GLU A 106 4.43 -16.37 2.84
C GLU A 106 4.14 -14.97 2.29
N GLY A 107 2.94 -14.75 1.74
CA GLY A 107 2.49 -13.43 1.31
C GLY A 107 2.48 -12.40 2.46
N ALA A 108 2.04 -12.81 3.65
CA ALA A 108 2.08 -11.95 4.83
C ALA A 108 3.52 -11.56 5.23
N ALA A 109 4.49 -12.48 5.13
CA ALA A 109 5.89 -12.22 5.47
C ALA A 109 6.53 -11.19 4.55
N VAL A 110 6.22 -11.20 3.25
CA VAL A 110 6.74 -10.22 2.28
C VAL A 110 6.33 -8.79 2.66
N LEU A 111 5.09 -8.59 3.11
CA LEU A 111 4.56 -7.29 3.48
C LEU A 111 5.26 -6.65 4.68
N VAL A 112 5.85 -7.46 5.57
CA VAL A 112 6.60 -6.95 6.73
C VAL A 112 7.77 -6.07 6.29
N ASN A 113 8.44 -6.42 5.19
CA ASN A 113 9.57 -5.63 4.67
C ASN A 113 9.12 -4.23 4.22
N TYR A 114 7.99 -4.13 3.52
CA TYR A 114 7.43 -2.86 3.09
C TYR A 114 6.96 -2.04 4.29
N PHE A 115 6.35 -2.71 5.28
CA PHE A 115 5.93 -2.05 6.53
C PHE A 115 7.13 -1.45 7.28
N LEU A 116 8.21 -2.23 7.44
CA LEU A 116 9.43 -1.76 8.11
C LEU A 116 10.06 -0.56 7.38
N LEU A 117 10.12 -0.59 6.04
CA LEU A 117 10.62 0.54 5.25
C LEU A 117 9.83 1.83 5.54
N GLY A 118 8.50 1.73 5.66
CA GLY A 118 7.64 2.87 5.95
C GLY A 118 7.82 3.40 7.37
N ILE A 119 7.97 2.52 8.36
CA ILE A 119 8.28 2.90 9.74
C ILE A 119 9.64 3.62 9.81
N VAL A 120 10.68 3.07 9.18
CA VAL A 120 11.99 3.70 9.12
C VAL A 120 11.91 5.08 8.46
N SER A 121 11.18 5.21 7.34
CA SER A 121 11.01 6.49 6.67
C SER A 121 10.28 7.52 7.53
N LEU A 122 9.27 7.13 8.31
CA LEU A 122 8.60 8.02 9.25
C LEU A 122 9.53 8.49 10.37
N VAL A 123 10.34 7.60 10.93
CA VAL A 123 11.32 7.94 11.96
C VAL A 123 12.38 8.92 11.42
N LEU A 124 12.73 8.82 10.13
CA LEU A 124 13.69 9.72 9.46
C LEU A 124 13.08 11.05 8.96
N LEU A 125 11.74 11.18 8.98
CA LEU A 125 11.02 12.44 8.72
C LEU A 125 10.85 13.29 9.98
N GLY A 126 10.73 12.64 11.15
CA GLY A 126 10.77 13.27 12.47
C GLY A 126 12.17 13.74 12.85
#